data_AF-A0A562JAG9-F1
#
_entry.id   AF-A0A562JAG9-F1
#
_cell.length_a   1.000
_cell.length_b   1.000
_cell.length_c   1.000
_cell.angle_alpha   90.00
_cell.angle_beta   90.00
_cell.angle_gamma   90.00
#
_symmetry.space_group_name_H-M   'P 1'
#
loop_
_entity.id
_entity.type
_entity.pdbx_description
1 polymer ?
#
loop_
_entity_poly.entity_id
_entity_poly.type
_entity_poly.pdbx_seq_one_letter_code
_entity_poly.pdbx_strand_id
1 'polypeptide(L)'
;MDILNLLERIEDIIEEASKFPLSNKVMIDKDEILEVINEIRLKLPDEINRASWVAKERQRILNEAQSEADELIEKVQDQQRYLIEDNEITKQAQKHANQIIQEAERKANEMKFGAYSYSDEILSKLQEKIGEINNIIEQNREVLKNME
;
A
#
# COMPACT_ATOMS: atom_id res chain seq x y z
N MET A 1 -43.06 8.26 -32.30
CA MET A 1 -42.60 6.99 -32.87
C MET A 1 -41.13 6.85 -32.61
N ASP A 2 -40.78 5.74 -31.94
CA ASP A 2 -39.41 5.25 -31.83
C ASP A 2 -38.88 4.85 -33.21
N ILE A 3 -37.56 4.83 -33.41
CA ILE A 3 -36.95 4.46 -34.69
C ILE A 3 -37.39 3.05 -35.11
N LEU A 4 -37.56 2.15 -34.14
CA LEU A 4 -38.10 0.80 -34.35
C LEU A 4 -39.50 0.83 -34.98
N ASN A 5 -40.39 1.70 -34.49
CA ASN A 5 -41.73 1.82 -35.06
C ASN A 5 -41.71 2.41 -36.49
N LEU A 6 -40.73 3.26 -36.81
CA LEU A 6 -40.57 3.79 -38.17
C LEU A 6 -40.02 2.73 -39.12
N LEU A 7 -39.18 1.82 -38.64
CA LEU A 7 -38.70 0.67 -39.39
C LEU A 7 -39.83 -0.34 -39.63
N GLU A 8 -40.61 -0.66 -38.61
CA GLU A 8 -41.83 -1.48 -38.72
C GLU A 8 -42.80 -0.87 -39.74
N ARG A 9 -43.01 0.45 -39.71
CA ARG A 9 -43.86 1.13 -40.69
C ARG A 9 -43.34 1.01 -42.14
N ILE A 10 -42.02 1.01 -42.35
CA ILE A 10 -41.44 0.75 -43.68
C ILE A 10 -41.70 -0.71 -44.09
N GLU A 11 -41.57 -1.64 -43.15
CA GLU A 11 -41.86 -3.06 -43.36
C GLU A 11 -43.33 -3.27 -43.76
N ASP A 12 -44.26 -2.68 -43.02
CA ASP A 12 -45.71 -2.70 -43.31
C ASP A 12 -46.01 -2.13 -44.72
N ILE A 13 -45.43 -0.97 -45.07
CA ILE A 13 -45.59 -0.37 -46.41
C ILE A 13 -45.12 -1.32 -47.53
N ILE A 14 -44.05 -2.08 -47.29
CA ILE A 14 -43.50 -3.03 -48.26
C ILE A 14 -44.37 -4.30 -48.33
N GLU A 15 -44.91 -4.77 -47.20
CA GLU A 15 -45.76 -5.95 -47.14
C GLU A 15 -47.14 -5.72 -47.79
N GLU A 16 -47.73 -4.54 -47.61
CA GLU A 16 -49.03 -4.16 -48.15
C GLU A 16 -48.97 -3.72 -49.63
N ALA A 17 -47.76 -3.53 -50.17
CA ALA A 17 -47.54 -3.03 -51.52
C ALA A 17 -48.05 -3.99 -52.62
N SER A 18 -48.63 -3.42 -53.67
CA SER A 18 -49.17 -4.19 -54.80
C SER A 18 -48.05 -4.89 -55.58
N LYS A 19 -48.13 -6.22 -55.71
CA LYS A 19 -47.14 -7.03 -56.45
C LYS A 19 -47.32 -6.94 -57.96
N PHE A 20 -46.21 -6.84 -58.68
CA PHE A 20 -46.22 -6.80 -60.14
C PHE A 20 -46.29 -8.22 -60.72
N PRO A 21 -47.21 -8.51 -61.67
CA PRO A 21 -47.44 -9.87 -62.17
C PRO A 21 -46.17 -10.47 -62.79
N LEU A 22 -45.92 -11.75 -62.51
CA LEU A 22 -44.75 -12.53 -62.96
C LEU A 22 -43.38 -12.00 -62.48
N SER A 23 -43.33 -11.18 -61.41
CA SER A 23 -42.06 -10.71 -60.83
C SER A 23 -42.14 -10.57 -59.30
N ASN A 24 -40.97 -10.50 -58.63
CA ASN A 24 -40.87 -10.21 -57.21
C ASN A 24 -40.87 -8.69 -56.90
N LYS A 25 -41.29 -7.84 -57.85
CA LYS A 25 -41.32 -6.39 -57.66
C LYS A 25 -42.64 -5.95 -57.03
N VAL A 26 -42.58 -4.95 -56.16
CA VAL A 26 -43.73 -4.30 -55.53
C VAL A 26 -43.82 -2.84 -55.96
N MET A 27 -45.05 -2.34 -56.06
CA MET A 27 -45.35 -0.94 -56.35
C MET A 27 -45.66 -0.22 -55.03
N ILE A 28 -44.84 0.77 -54.69
CA ILE A 28 -44.91 1.52 -53.43
C ILE A 28 -45.07 3.00 -53.74
N ASP A 29 -45.82 3.73 -52.91
CA ASP A 29 -45.87 5.18 -52.96
C ASP A 29 -44.51 5.77 -52.55
N LYS A 30 -43.89 6.48 -53.49
CA LYS A 30 -42.58 7.08 -53.31
C LYS A 30 -42.59 8.15 -52.22
N ASP A 31 -43.63 8.97 -52.14
CA ASP A 31 -43.67 10.10 -51.23
C ASP A 31 -43.88 9.61 -49.80
N GLU A 32 -44.71 8.58 -49.61
CA GLU A 32 -44.94 7.94 -48.31
C GLU A 32 -43.66 7.31 -47.74
N ILE A 33 -42.93 6.50 -48.51
CA ILE A 33 -41.72 5.85 -48.01
C ILE A 33 -40.58 6.87 -47.76
N LEU A 34 -40.51 7.93 -48.57
CA LEU A 34 -39.53 9.00 -48.38
C LEU A 34 -39.82 9.83 -47.12
N GLU A 35 -41.09 10.01 -46.75
CA GLU A 35 -41.47 10.68 -45.50
C GLU A 35 -40.96 9.89 -44.29
N VAL A 36 -41.19 8.58 -44.25
CA VAL A 36 -40.73 7.72 -43.15
C VAL A 36 -39.19 7.69 -43.08
N ILE A 37 -38.50 7.59 -44.22
CA ILE A 37 -37.03 7.65 -44.28
C ILE A 37 -36.49 8.99 -43.76
N ASN A 38 -37.15 10.11 -44.10
CA ASN A 38 -36.75 11.42 -43.60
C ASN A 38 -36.96 11.55 -42.09
N GLU A 39 -38.05 10.99 -41.56
CA GLU A 39 -38.31 10.97 -40.11
C GLU A 39 -37.24 10.15 -39.36
N ILE A 40 -36.84 9.00 -39.90
CA ILE A 40 -35.72 8.21 -39.38
C ILE A 40 -34.42 9.02 -39.42
N ARG A 41 -34.12 9.68 -40.54
CA ARG A 41 -32.90 10.48 -40.71
C ARG A 41 -32.82 11.64 -39.73
N LEU A 42 -33.95 12.25 -39.36
CA LEU A 42 -34.01 13.33 -38.38
C LEU A 42 -33.81 12.83 -36.95
N LYS A 43 -34.35 11.66 -36.60
CA LYS A 43 -34.34 11.14 -35.21
C LYS A 43 -33.15 10.26 -34.86
N LEU A 44 -32.61 9.54 -35.83
CA LEU A 44 -31.49 8.60 -35.65
C LEU A 44 -30.22 9.24 -35.07
N PRO A 45 -29.77 10.43 -35.53
CA PRO A 45 -28.59 11.08 -34.97
C PRO A 45 -28.73 11.39 -33.48
N ASP A 46 -29.88 11.88 -33.05
CA ASP A 46 -30.14 12.24 -31.65
C ASP A 46 -30.19 11.02 -30.74
N GLU A 47 -30.73 9.89 -31.21
CA GLU A 47 -30.73 8.64 -30.46
C GLU A 47 -29.32 8.06 -30.30
N ILE A 48 -28.53 8.07 -31.38
CA ILE A 48 -27.12 7.62 -31.36
C ILE A 48 -26.30 8.52 -30.43
N ASN A 49 -26.49 9.84 -30.49
CA ASN A 49 -25.80 10.79 -29.63
C ASN A 49 -26.16 10.58 -28.16
N ARG A 50 -27.44 10.36 -27.84
CA ARG A 50 -27.89 10.05 -26.47
C ARG A 50 -27.29 8.73 -25.98
N ALA A 51 -27.31 7.67 -26.77
CA ALA A 51 -26.71 6.39 -26.40
C ALA A 51 -25.20 6.53 -26.15
N SER A 52 -24.48 7.24 -27.02
CA SER A 52 -23.07 7.54 -26.82
C SER A 52 -22.81 8.38 -25.58
N TRP A 53 -23.68 9.34 -25.26
CA TRP A 53 -23.55 10.18 -24.09
C TRP A 53 -23.75 9.36 -22.82
N VAL A 54 -24.80 8.53 -22.74
CA VAL A 54 -25.05 7.63 -21.60
C VAL A 54 -23.86 6.69 -21.38
N ALA A 55 -23.28 6.13 -22.45
CA ALA A 55 -22.11 5.27 -22.34
C ALA A 55 -20.88 6.01 -21.77
N LYS A 56 -20.61 7.23 -22.25
CA LYS A 56 -19.52 8.08 -21.74
C LYS A 56 -19.75 8.47 -20.29
N GLU A 57 -20.97 8.85 -19.95
CA GLU A 57 -21.34 9.28 -18.61
C GLU A 57 -21.22 8.13 -17.60
N ARG A 58 -21.66 6.93 -17.98
CA ARG A 58 -21.44 5.72 -17.18
C ARG A 58 -19.96 5.49 -16.92
N GLN A 59 -19.11 5.61 -17.94
CA GLN A 59 -17.68 5.42 -17.77
C GLN A 59 -17.07 6.49 -16.86
N ARG A 60 -17.51 7.75 -16.99
CA ARG A 60 -17.09 8.85 -16.11
C ARG A 60 -17.42 8.55 -14.65
N ILE A 61 -18.67 8.17 -14.37
CA ILE A 61 -19.13 7.82 -13.02
C ILE A 61 -18.32 6.66 -12.43
N LEU A 62 -18.04 5.61 -13.22
CA LEU A 62 -17.24 4.48 -12.77
C LEU A 62 -15.80 4.88 -12.43
N ASN A 63 -15.19 5.72 -13.25
CA ASN A 63 -13.83 6.20 -13.02
C ASN A 63 -13.77 7.11 -11.78
N GLU A 64 -14.75 7.99 -11.59
CA GLU A 64 -14.86 8.84 -10.39
C GLU A 64 -15.04 8.00 -9.13
N ALA A 65 -15.97 7.04 -9.14
CA ALA A 65 -16.18 6.15 -8.01
C ALA A 65 -14.93 5.32 -7.66
N GLN A 66 -14.17 4.88 -8.67
CA GLN A 66 -12.90 4.18 -8.45
C GLN A 66 -11.86 5.11 -7.82
N SER A 67 -11.72 6.32 -8.35
CA SER A 67 -10.78 7.32 -7.81
C SER A 67 -11.12 7.70 -6.36
N GLU A 68 -12.41 7.90 -6.05
CA GLU A 68 -12.87 8.20 -4.69
C GLU A 68 -12.62 7.03 -3.73
N ALA A 69 -12.82 5.79 -4.20
CA ALA A 69 -12.53 4.60 -3.41
C ALA A 69 -11.03 4.48 -3.10
N ASP A 70 -10.18 4.73 -4.09
CA ASP A 70 -8.72 4.68 -3.92
C ASP A 70 -8.25 5.77 -2.93
N GLU A 71 -8.76 7.00 -3.07
CA GLU A 71 -8.48 8.11 -2.13
C GLU A 71 -8.95 7.80 -0.70
N LEU A 72 -10.14 7.18 -0.56
CA LEU A 72 -10.65 6.76 0.74
C LEU A 72 -9.76 5.70 1.40
N ILE A 73 -9.29 4.71 0.63
CA ILE A 73 -8.40 3.67 1.13
C ILE A 73 -7.09 4.29 1.63
N GLU A 74 -6.48 5.20 0.86
CA GLU A 74 -5.25 5.89 1.25
C GLU A 74 -5.45 6.65 2.57
N LYS A 75 -6.53 7.42 2.67
CA LYS A 75 -6.88 8.19 3.87
C LYS A 75 -7.09 7.30 5.10
N VAL A 76 -7.74 6.14 4.94
CA VAL A 76 -7.94 5.18 6.03
C VAL A 76 -6.61 4.58 6.48
N GLN A 77 -5.71 4.26 5.55
CA GLN A 77 -4.38 3.73 5.88
C GLN A 77 -3.54 4.75 6.66
N ASP A 78 -3.58 6.02 6.27
CA ASP A 78 -2.95 7.11 7.02
C ASP A 78 -3.51 7.26 8.43
N GLN A 79 -4.84 7.25 8.56
CA GLN A 79 -5.48 7.32 9.87
C GLN A 79 -5.14 6.11 10.75
N GLN A 80 -5.06 4.90 10.18
CA GLN A 80 -4.64 3.72 10.92
C GLN A 80 -3.21 3.83 11.42
N ARG A 81 -2.26 4.30 10.58
CA ARG A 81 -0.88 4.55 11.01
C ARG A 81 -0.84 5.51 12.18
N TYR A 82 -1.55 6.63 12.07
CA TYR A 82 -1.62 7.63 13.14
C TYR A 82 -2.21 7.07 14.43
N LEU A 83 -3.31 6.30 14.34
CA LEU A 83 -3.94 5.68 15.52
C LEU A 83 -3.04 4.63 16.17
N ILE A 84 -2.24 3.89 15.41
CA ILE A 84 -1.27 2.91 15.95
C ILE A 84 -0.12 3.62 16.66
N GLU A 85 0.41 4.70 16.08
CA GLU A 85 1.47 5.50 16.70
C GLU A 85 0.97 6.24 17.95
N ASP A 86 -0.26 6.77 17.91
CA ASP A 86 -0.87 7.46 19.05
C ASP A 86 -1.37 6.50 20.13
N ASN A 87 -1.56 5.21 19.78
CA ASN A 87 -2.03 4.19 20.69
C ASN A 87 -1.15 4.13 21.93
N GLU A 88 -1.77 4.24 23.10
CA GLU A 88 -1.07 4.18 24.38
C GLU A 88 -0.26 2.89 24.54
N ILE A 89 -0.69 1.77 23.94
CA ILE A 89 0.04 0.50 23.95
C ILE A 89 1.39 0.65 23.24
N THR A 90 1.44 1.30 22.08
CA THR A 90 2.70 1.53 21.33
C THR A 90 3.64 2.44 22.12
N LYS A 91 3.11 3.52 22.71
CA LYS A 91 3.90 4.42 23.57
C LYS A 91 4.43 3.70 24.82
N GLN A 92 3.61 2.90 25.47
CA GLN A 92 4.01 2.08 26.62
C GLN A 92 5.06 1.04 26.24
N ALA A 93 4.88 0.36 25.10
CA ALA A 93 5.85 -0.60 24.57
C ALA A 93 7.20 0.07 24.29
N GLN A 94 7.22 1.24 23.66
CA GLN A 94 8.45 2.00 23.43
C GLN A 94 9.13 2.42 24.74
N LYS A 95 8.35 2.87 25.73
CA LYS A 95 8.87 3.22 27.05
C LYS A 95 9.49 2.00 27.74
N HIS A 96 8.82 0.86 27.72
CA HIS A 96 9.34 -0.39 28.27
C HIS A 96 10.61 -0.84 27.55
N ALA A 97 10.65 -0.77 26.21
CA ALA A 97 11.84 -1.10 25.44
C ALA A 97 13.04 -0.22 25.84
N ASN A 98 12.82 1.10 25.97
CA ASN A 98 13.85 2.03 26.43
C ASN A 98 14.33 1.70 27.86
N GLN A 99 13.43 1.32 28.75
CA GLN A 99 13.79 0.90 30.12
C GLN A 99 14.65 -0.37 30.11
N ILE A 100 14.29 -1.37 29.28
CA ILE A 100 15.07 -2.61 29.12
C ILE A 100 16.49 -2.29 28.62
N ILE A 101 16.62 -1.40 27.63
CA ILE A 101 17.92 -1.00 27.09
C ILE A 101 18.76 -0.31 28.18
N GLN A 102 18.18 0.66 28.89
CA GLN A 102 18.89 1.36 29.98
C GLN A 102 19.33 0.39 31.10
N GLU A 103 18.48 -0.58 31.45
CA GLU A 103 18.83 -1.58 32.46
C GLU A 103 19.94 -2.51 31.97
N ALA A 104 19.90 -2.92 30.70
CA ALA A 104 20.94 -3.72 30.08
C ALA A 104 22.28 -2.98 30.04
N GLU A 105 22.29 -1.71 29.65
CA GLU A 105 23.49 -0.86 29.66
C GLU A 105 24.05 -0.67 31.06
N ARG A 106 23.19 -0.44 32.06
CA ARG A 106 23.62 -0.36 33.46
C ARG A 106 24.29 -1.65 33.92
N LYS A 107 23.64 -2.80 33.69
CA LYS A 107 24.19 -4.13 34.05
C LYS A 107 25.51 -4.41 33.33
N ALA A 108 25.62 -4.06 32.06
CA ALA A 108 26.85 -4.23 31.29
C ALA A 108 27.99 -3.40 31.88
N ASN A 109 27.73 -2.14 32.26
CA ASN A 109 28.72 -1.30 32.91
C ASN A 109 29.11 -1.83 34.29
N GLU A 110 28.14 -2.26 35.11
CA GLU A 110 28.40 -2.87 36.42
C GLU A 110 29.28 -4.11 36.30
N MET A 111 29.00 -4.98 35.33
CA MET A 111 29.81 -6.16 35.04
C MET A 111 31.23 -5.79 34.61
N LYS A 112 31.38 -4.78 33.75
CA LYS A 112 32.68 -4.27 33.30
C LYS A 112 33.51 -3.74 34.47
N PHE A 113 32.92 -2.89 35.31
CA PHE A 113 33.62 -2.36 36.48
C PHE A 113 33.96 -3.47 37.48
N GLY A 114 33.04 -4.40 37.73
CA GLY A 114 33.30 -5.57 38.57
C GLY A 114 34.47 -6.41 38.05
N ALA A 115 34.58 -6.62 36.74
CA ALA A 115 35.71 -7.34 36.13
C ALA A 115 37.04 -6.58 36.30
N TYR A 116 37.04 -5.25 36.19
CA TYR A 116 38.23 -4.44 36.45
C TYR A 116 38.65 -4.49 37.91
N SER A 117 37.73 -4.31 38.86
CA SER A 117 38.03 -4.40 40.30
C SER A 117 38.57 -5.78 40.66
N TYR A 118 37.99 -6.85 40.12
CA TYR A 118 38.49 -8.20 40.33
C TYR A 118 39.89 -8.40 39.75
N SER A 119 40.15 -7.88 38.54
CA SER A 119 41.48 -7.96 37.92
C SER A 119 42.54 -7.20 38.72
N ASP A 120 42.19 -6.02 39.23
CA ASP A 120 43.06 -5.22 40.11
C ASP A 120 43.38 -5.96 41.42
N GLU A 121 42.38 -6.61 42.04
CA GLU A 121 42.58 -7.42 43.24
C GLU A 121 43.57 -8.58 42.99
N ILE A 122 43.46 -9.27 41.86
CA ILE A 122 44.37 -10.34 41.48
C ILE A 122 45.78 -9.80 41.23
N LEU A 123 45.91 -8.68 40.53
CA LEU A 123 47.20 -8.04 40.28
C LEU A 123 47.85 -7.54 41.57
N SER A 124 47.08 -7.00 42.50
CA SER A 124 47.54 -6.56 43.82
C SER A 124 48.09 -7.74 44.63
N LYS A 125 47.36 -8.86 44.69
CA LYS A 125 47.82 -10.10 45.34
C LYS A 125 49.09 -10.66 44.70
N LEU A 126 49.19 -10.61 43.36
CA LEU A 126 50.40 -11.02 42.65
C LEU A 126 51.59 -10.11 42.98
N GLN A 127 51.37 -8.80 43.05
CA GLN A 127 52.39 -7.81 43.42
C GLN A 127 52.92 -8.06 44.83
N GLU A 128 52.06 -8.29 45.82
CA GLU A 128 52.47 -8.66 47.18
C GLU A 128 53.34 -9.92 47.16
N LYS A 129 52.92 -10.96 46.43
CA LYS A 129 53.68 -12.22 46.37
C LYS A 129 55.04 -12.06 45.73
N ILE A 130 55.16 -11.24 44.68
CA ILE A 130 56.45 -10.91 44.07
C ILE A 130 57.33 -10.14 45.06
N GLY A 131 56.76 -9.20 45.82
CA GLY A 131 57.48 -8.46 46.87
C GLY A 131 58.05 -9.38 47.95
N GLU A 132 57.26 -10.35 48.42
CA GLU A 132 57.74 -11.39 49.35
C GLU A 132 58.91 -12.18 48.77
N ILE A 133 58.80 -12.63 47.51
CA ILE A 133 59.86 -13.39 46.83
C ILE A 133 61.13 -12.55 46.69
N ASN A 134 61.00 -11.27 46.33
CA ASN A 134 62.17 -10.38 46.19
C ASN A 134 62.88 -10.18 47.53
N ASN A 135 62.14 -9.97 48.63
CA ASN A 135 62.72 -9.87 49.97
C ASN A 135 63.52 -11.13 50.35
N ILE A 136 63.00 -12.33 50.03
CA ILE A 136 63.72 -13.60 50.26
C ILE A 136 65.03 -13.64 49.45
N ILE A 137 65.00 -13.20 48.18
CA ILE A 137 66.20 -13.14 47.33
C ILE A 137 67.22 -12.16 47.91
N GLU A 138 66.80 -10.98 48.34
CA GLU A 138 67.67 -9.97 48.95
C GLU A 138 68.35 -10.50 50.22
N GLN A 139 67.58 -11.10 51.13
CA GLN A 139 68.12 -11.74 52.34
C GLN A 139 69.16 -12.81 52.00
N ASN A 140 68.87 -13.69 51.05
CA ASN A 140 69.82 -14.72 50.61
C ASN A 140 71.11 -14.11 50.03
N ARG A 141 71.01 -13.01 49.27
CA ARG A 141 72.18 -12.32 48.72
C ARG A 141 73.01 -11.62 49.80
N GLU A 142 72.39 -11.03 50.82
CA GLU A 142 73.11 -10.44 51.95
C GLU A 142 73.88 -11.50 52.74
N VAL A 143 73.26 -12.65 53.00
CA VAL A 143 73.94 -13.79 53.66
C VAL A 143 75.19 -14.20 52.88
N LEU A 144 75.09 -14.34 51.56
CA LEU A 144 76.24 -14.70 50.72
C LEU A 144 77.36 -13.64 50.72
N LYS A 145 77.02 -12.34 50.73
CA LYS A 145 78.02 -11.27 50.82
C LYS A 145 78.76 -11.23 52.15
N ASN A 146 78.08 -11.58 53.24
CA ASN A 146 78.68 -11.61 54.58
C ASN A 146 79.51 -12.88 54.85
N MET A 147 79.57 -13.81 53.88
CA MET A 147 80.40 -15.01 53.93
C MET A 147 81.79 -14.82 53.27
N GLU A 148 82.01 -13.70 52.56
CA GLU A 148 83.35 -13.24 52.12
C GLU A 148 84.04 -12.41 53.22
#